data_AF-A0A2I1H544-F1
#
_entry.id   AF-A0A2I1H544-F1
#
_cell.length_a   1.000
_cell.length_b   1.000
_cell.length_c   1.000
_cell.angle_alpha   90.00
_cell.angle_beta   90.00
_cell.angle_gamma   90.00
#
_symmetry.space_group_name_H-M   'P 1'
#
loop_
_entity.id
_entity.type
_entity.pdbx_description
1 polymer ?
#
loop_
_entity_poly.entity_id
_entity_poly.type
_entity_poly.pdbx_seq_one_letter_code
_entity_poly.pdbx_strand_id
1 'polypeptide(L)'
;MGINKVETVAVIYCPNSFGISIEHSDGWKIVYSGDTRPCDDLVRVGKDATLLIHEATFENDLTEQALSKNHSTTEEAISVGERMNAHTLLLTHFSQRYPKVPVFTDDHGIVGISFDLMQVSIGELYKLPKFVKALKVLYADENEAGIEEDDNVYEEVYIEDEEDDNENK
;
A
#
# COMPACT_ATOMS: atom_id res chain seq x y z
N MET A 1 14.53 23.83 -7.50
CA MET A 1 13.89 22.53 -7.18
C MET A 1 13.70 22.29 -5.69
N GLY A 2 14.26 23.11 -4.77
CA GLY A 2 13.89 23.13 -3.35
C GLY A 2 14.08 21.83 -2.56
N ILE A 3 14.48 20.73 -3.19
CA ILE A 3 14.77 19.46 -2.52
C ILE A 3 16.07 19.61 -1.73
N ASN A 4 15.97 19.36 -0.42
CA ASN A 4 17.10 19.40 0.50
C ASN A 4 17.73 18.02 0.69
N LYS A 5 16.92 16.96 0.67
CA LYS A 5 17.35 15.59 0.97
C LYS A 5 16.55 14.59 0.17
N VAL A 6 17.24 13.57 -0.34
CA VAL A 6 16.64 12.37 -0.93
C VAL A 6 17.37 11.17 -0.33
N GLU A 7 16.63 10.25 0.27
CA GLU A 7 17.14 9.01 0.84
C GLU A 7 16.36 7.84 0.28
N THR A 8 17.08 6.80 -0.14
CA THR A 8 16.47 5.52 -0.46
C THR A 8 16.81 4.51 0.63
N VAL A 9 15.93 3.53 0.80
CA VAL A 9 16.07 2.48 1.79
C VAL A 9 15.66 1.16 1.19
N ALA A 10 16.44 0.11 1.42
CA ALA A 10 16.07 -1.21 0.96
C ALA A 10 14.78 -1.64 1.66
N VAL A 11 13.84 -2.20 0.89
CA VAL A 11 12.55 -2.68 1.38
C VAL A 11 12.41 -4.19 1.12
N ILE A 12 11.39 -4.79 1.73
CA ILE A 12 11.22 -6.25 1.77
C ILE A 12 10.25 -6.66 0.65
N TYR A 13 10.79 -6.91 -0.55
CA TYR A 13 10.01 -7.40 -1.70
C TYR A 13 10.81 -8.33 -2.60
N CYS A 14 11.60 -7.77 -3.52
CA CYS A 14 12.55 -8.49 -4.35
C CYS A 14 13.94 -7.83 -4.29
N PRO A 15 15.02 -8.49 -4.75
CA PRO A 15 16.35 -7.89 -4.77
C PRO A 15 16.35 -6.52 -5.48
N ASN A 16 17.00 -5.52 -4.87
CA ASN A 16 17.02 -4.13 -5.36
C ASN A 16 15.66 -3.41 -5.35
N SER A 17 14.77 -3.75 -4.40
CA SER A 17 13.58 -2.98 -4.09
C SER A 17 13.88 -1.87 -3.09
N PHE A 18 13.34 -0.66 -3.33
CA PHE A 18 13.60 0.50 -2.48
C PHE A 18 12.34 1.32 -2.21
N GLY A 19 12.24 1.81 -0.97
CA GLY A 19 11.43 2.97 -0.63
C GLY A 19 12.25 4.25 -0.74
N ILE A 20 11.58 5.39 -0.84
CA ILE A 20 12.22 6.69 -1.01
C ILE A 20 11.58 7.72 -0.08
N SER A 21 12.42 8.58 0.52
CA SER A 21 12.04 9.74 1.30
C SER A 21 12.63 11.00 0.67
N ILE A 22 11.80 12.03 0.51
CA ILE A 22 12.16 13.30 -0.12
C ILE A 22 11.77 14.42 0.85
N GLU A 23 12.74 15.26 1.20
CA GLU A 23 12.54 16.46 2.03
C GLU A 23 12.75 17.73 1.20
N HIS A 24 11.85 18.69 1.37
CA HIS A 24 11.89 19.97 0.67
C HIS A 24 12.22 21.13 1.61
N SER A 25 12.74 22.22 1.04
CA SER A 25 13.08 23.47 1.72
C SER A 25 11.91 24.17 2.38
N ASP A 26 10.70 23.86 1.93
CA ASP A 26 9.45 24.38 2.52
C ASP A 26 8.99 23.55 3.73
N GLY A 27 9.78 22.56 4.16
CA GLY A 27 9.57 21.79 5.39
C GLY A 27 8.69 20.56 5.26
N TRP A 28 8.19 20.24 4.06
CA TRP A 28 7.43 19.00 3.83
C TRP A 28 8.34 17.82 3.54
N LYS A 29 7.89 16.63 3.94
CA LYS A 29 8.52 15.32 3.69
C LYS A 29 7.52 14.37 3.04
N ILE A 30 7.89 13.77 1.93
CA ILE A 30 7.10 12.75 1.22
C ILE A 30 7.87 11.44 1.25
N VAL A 31 7.18 10.36 1.57
CA VAL A 31 7.71 8.99 1.58
C VAL A 31 6.88 8.15 0.63
N TYR A 32 7.54 7.35 -0.21
CA TYR A 32 6.90 6.35 -1.06
C TYR A 32 7.50 4.99 -0.75
N SER A 33 6.65 4.01 -0.45
CA SER A 33 7.09 2.68 0.00
C SER A 33 7.74 1.86 -1.11
N GLY A 34 7.25 1.99 -2.35
CA GLY A 34 7.34 0.91 -3.33
C GLY A 34 6.49 -0.30 -2.91
N ASP A 35 6.71 -1.44 -3.53
CA ASP A 35 6.13 -2.72 -3.08
C ASP A 35 6.98 -3.25 -1.92
N THR A 36 6.33 -3.63 -0.82
CA THR A 36 7.04 -4.13 0.37
C THR A 36 6.11 -4.78 1.39
N ARG A 37 6.65 -5.75 2.14
CA ARG A 37 6.18 -6.07 3.50
C ARG A 37 6.40 -4.88 4.44
N PRO A 38 5.73 -4.81 5.60
CA PRO A 38 6.04 -3.81 6.64
C PRO A 38 7.55 -3.73 6.93
N CYS A 39 8.13 -2.55 6.72
CA CYS A 39 9.57 -2.33 6.78
C CYS A 39 9.94 -1.26 7.82
N ASP A 40 10.66 -1.66 8.87
CA ASP A 40 11.06 -0.76 9.96
C ASP A 40 12.07 0.30 9.51
N ASP A 41 12.91 -0.01 8.53
CA ASP A 41 13.84 0.96 7.99
C ASP A 41 13.12 2.06 7.19
N LEU A 42 12.02 1.73 6.50
CA LEU A 42 11.14 2.71 5.87
C LEU A 42 10.51 3.63 6.93
N VAL A 43 9.98 3.06 8.02
CA VAL A 43 9.45 3.82 9.17
C VAL A 43 10.49 4.79 9.72
N ARG A 44 11.73 4.33 9.89
CA ARG A 44 12.84 5.13 10.44
C ARG A 44 13.22 6.30 9.54
N VAL A 45 13.41 6.06 8.24
CA VAL A 45 13.79 7.11 7.27
C VAL A 45 12.62 8.08 7.05
N GLY A 46 11.40 7.57 7.08
CA GLY A 46 10.18 8.34 6.86
C GLY A 46 9.63 9.08 8.08
N LYS A 47 10.30 9.01 9.24
CA LYS A 47 9.77 9.57 10.49
C LYS A 47 9.27 11.01 10.33
N ASP A 48 8.06 11.25 10.85
CA ASP A 48 7.33 12.51 10.82
C ASP A 48 7.01 13.01 9.40
N ALA A 49 6.80 12.08 8.45
CA ALA A 49 6.40 12.41 7.09
C ALA A 49 5.16 13.30 7.05
N THR A 50 5.14 14.26 6.11
CA THR A 50 3.94 15.00 5.75
C THR A 50 2.97 14.09 4.99
N LEU A 51 3.51 13.27 4.10
CA LEU A 51 2.76 12.28 3.33
C LEU A 51 3.54 10.98 3.25
N LEU A 52 2.91 9.89 3.65
CA LEU A 52 3.32 8.53 3.29
C LEU A 52 2.39 8.01 2.19
N ILE A 53 2.95 7.62 1.06
CA ILE A 53 2.24 6.87 0.01
C ILE A 53 2.68 5.41 0.17
N HIS A 54 1.76 4.53 0.58
CA HIS A 54 2.07 3.15 0.90
C HIS A 54 1.23 2.18 0.05
N GLU A 55 1.85 1.10 -0.39
CA GLU A 55 1.14 -0.02 -1.01
C GLU A 55 0.21 -0.72 -0.01
N ALA A 56 -0.95 -1.15 -0.48
CA ALA A 56 -1.93 -1.90 0.29
C ALA A 56 -2.57 -2.94 -0.62
N THR A 57 -1.74 -3.82 -1.15
CA THR A 57 -2.13 -4.75 -2.23
C THR A 57 -3.21 -5.73 -1.79
N PHE A 58 -3.14 -6.21 -0.55
CA PHE A 58 -4.04 -7.24 -0.02
C PHE A 58 -5.02 -6.70 1.02
N GLU A 59 -6.20 -7.31 1.05
CA GLU A 59 -7.15 -7.15 2.16
C GLU A 59 -6.63 -7.87 3.41
N ASN A 60 -7.15 -7.50 4.57
CA ASN A 60 -6.64 -8.01 5.86
C ASN A 60 -6.79 -9.52 6.01
N ASP A 61 -7.85 -10.09 5.44
CA ASP A 61 -8.12 -11.54 5.47
C ASP A 61 -7.16 -12.35 4.58
N LEU A 62 -6.37 -11.67 3.74
CA LEU A 62 -5.42 -12.28 2.82
C LEU A 62 -3.96 -12.16 3.31
N THR A 63 -3.76 -12.11 4.64
CA THR A 63 -2.44 -11.95 5.26
C THR A 63 -1.42 -13.01 4.81
N GLU A 64 -1.82 -14.27 4.64
CA GLU A 64 -0.91 -15.34 4.15
C GLU A 64 -0.45 -15.09 2.70
N GLN A 65 -1.30 -14.52 1.86
CA GLN A 65 -0.92 -14.14 0.50
C GLN A 65 0.00 -12.92 0.50
N ALA A 66 -0.29 -11.94 1.37
CA ALA A 66 0.57 -10.78 1.56
C ALA A 66 1.99 -11.20 1.99
N LEU A 67 2.10 -12.17 2.90
CA LEU A 67 3.37 -12.77 3.32
C LEU A 67 4.07 -13.51 2.19
N SER A 68 3.39 -14.42 1.49
CA SER A 68 4.00 -15.23 0.43
C SER A 68 4.43 -14.40 -0.79
N LYS A 69 3.74 -13.30 -1.09
CA LYS A 69 4.03 -12.42 -2.23
C LYS A 69 4.80 -11.15 -1.84
N ASN A 70 5.23 -11.04 -0.59
CA ASN A 70 5.96 -9.90 -0.05
C ASN A 70 5.30 -8.51 -0.22
N HIS A 71 3.98 -8.45 -0.14
CA HIS A 71 3.20 -7.21 -0.19
C HIS A 71 2.55 -6.89 1.16
N SER A 72 2.03 -5.69 1.35
CA SER A 72 1.34 -5.31 2.58
C SER A 72 -0.18 -5.53 2.50
N THR A 73 -0.78 -5.86 3.64
CA THR A 73 -2.24 -5.68 3.80
C THR A 73 -2.58 -4.21 4.10
N THR A 74 -3.86 -3.88 4.05
CA THR A 74 -4.34 -2.52 4.38
C THR A 74 -3.99 -2.14 5.83
N GLU A 75 -4.28 -2.99 6.82
CA GLU A 75 -3.98 -2.70 8.24
C GLU A 75 -2.48 -2.63 8.51
N GLU A 76 -1.69 -3.41 7.78
CA GLU A 76 -0.23 -3.35 7.87
C GLU A 76 0.33 -2.02 7.36
N ALA A 77 -0.18 -1.54 6.22
CA ALA A 77 0.17 -0.23 5.69
C ALA A 77 -0.25 0.91 6.65
N ILE A 78 -1.43 0.80 7.27
CA ILE A 78 -1.91 1.72 8.30
C ILE A 78 -0.97 1.72 9.50
N SER A 79 -0.62 0.55 10.02
CA SER A 79 0.33 0.40 11.13
C SER A 79 1.70 1.00 10.81
N VAL A 80 2.20 0.86 9.57
CA VAL A 80 3.44 1.53 9.13
C VAL A 80 3.30 3.05 9.20
N GLY A 81 2.19 3.61 8.71
CA GLY A 81 1.92 5.05 8.77
C GLY A 81 1.84 5.60 10.20
N GLU A 82 1.17 4.88 11.10
CA GLU A 82 1.06 5.26 12.51
C GLU A 82 2.43 5.23 13.21
N ARG A 83 3.22 4.17 13.03
CA ARG A 83 4.58 4.06 13.60
C ARG A 83 5.53 5.13 13.04
N MET A 84 5.37 5.45 11.76
CA MET A 84 6.09 6.54 11.09
C MET A 84 5.70 7.92 11.63
N ASN A 85 4.57 8.04 12.35
CA ASN A 85 3.95 9.31 12.73
C ASN A 85 3.71 10.19 11.49
N ALA A 86 3.21 9.58 10.41
CA ALA A 86 2.87 10.30 9.20
C ALA A 86 1.63 11.17 9.44
N HIS A 87 1.67 12.42 8.96
CA HIS A 87 0.52 13.33 9.05
C HIS A 87 -0.64 12.89 8.16
N THR A 88 -0.32 12.26 7.02
CA THR A 88 -1.31 11.70 6.10
C THR A 88 -0.72 10.45 5.47
N LEU A 89 -1.50 9.38 5.45
CA LEU A 89 -1.22 8.13 4.76
C LEU A 89 -2.14 8.04 3.55
N LEU A 90 -1.58 7.91 2.35
CA LEU A 90 -2.31 7.64 1.13
C LEU A 90 -2.07 6.20 0.71
N LEU A 91 -3.11 5.38 0.78
CA LEU A 91 -3.07 3.98 0.36
C LEU A 91 -3.17 3.87 -1.17
N THR A 92 -2.36 3.01 -1.77
CA THR A 92 -2.32 2.78 -3.22
C THR A 92 -1.92 1.35 -3.57
N HIS A 93 -1.73 1.07 -4.86
CA HIS A 93 -1.33 -0.24 -5.38
C HIS A 93 -2.28 -1.36 -4.95
N PHE A 94 -3.58 -1.10 -5.08
CA PHE A 94 -4.62 -2.09 -4.77
C PHE A 94 -4.61 -3.22 -5.79
N SER A 95 -4.86 -4.45 -5.34
CA SER A 95 -5.06 -5.58 -6.25
C SER A 95 -6.22 -5.30 -7.21
N GLN A 96 -5.96 -5.36 -8.52
CA GLN A 96 -6.98 -5.16 -9.56
C GLN A 96 -8.15 -6.15 -9.49
N ARG A 97 -7.97 -7.28 -8.79
CA ARG A 97 -9.01 -8.30 -8.59
C ARG A 97 -10.15 -7.81 -7.70
N TYR A 98 -9.91 -6.75 -6.92
CA TYR A 98 -10.88 -6.15 -6.00
C TYR A 98 -10.97 -4.64 -6.26
N PRO A 99 -11.74 -4.18 -7.25
CA PRO A 99 -11.93 -2.75 -7.54
C PRO A 99 -12.84 -2.06 -6.50
N LYS A 100 -12.70 -2.43 -5.23
CA LYS A 100 -13.49 -1.94 -4.10
C LYS A 100 -12.65 -0.95 -3.30
N VAL A 101 -13.33 -0.01 -2.65
CA VAL A 101 -12.68 0.80 -1.61
C VAL A 101 -12.18 -0.15 -0.52
N PRO A 102 -10.90 -0.06 -0.10
CA PRO A 102 -10.36 -0.93 0.93
C PRO A 102 -11.22 -0.90 2.19
N VAL A 103 -11.54 -2.09 2.71
CA VAL A 103 -12.29 -2.24 3.95
C VAL A 103 -11.29 -2.25 5.10
N PHE A 104 -11.46 -1.32 6.04
CA PHE A 104 -10.70 -1.24 7.28
C PHE A 104 -11.63 -0.78 8.39
N THR A 105 -11.37 -1.29 9.60
CA THR A 105 -12.34 -1.35 10.70
C THR A 105 -12.59 0.00 11.36
N ASP A 106 -11.59 0.87 11.38
CA ASP A 106 -11.62 2.13 12.13
C ASP A 106 -11.46 3.37 11.25
N ASP A 107 -11.95 4.51 11.75
CA ASP A 107 -11.67 5.82 11.15
C ASP A 107 -10.26 6.27 11.59
N HIS A 108 -9.25 5.73 10.91
CA HIS A 108 -7.87 6.18 11.08
C HIS A 108 -7.76 7.58 10.46
N GLY A 109 -7.84 8.62 11.29
CA GLY A 109 -7.99 10.02 10.88
C GLY A 109 -6.85 10.62 10.03
N ILE A 110 -5.87 9.82 9.60
CA ILE A 110 -4.78 10.18 8.68
C ILE A 110 -4.90 9.48 7.32
N VAL A 111 -5.80 8.52 7.14
CA VAL A 111 -5.85 7.65 5.95
C VAL A 111 -6.63 8.29 4.81
N GLY A 112 -6.05 8.29 3.63
CA GLY A 112 -6.69 8.59 2.35
C GLY A 112 -6.57 7.41 1.39
N ILE A 113 -7.48 7.34 0.42
CA ILE A 113 -7.51 6.30 -0.61
C ILE A 113 -7.19 6.97 -1.95
N SER A 114 -6.21 6.42 -2.68
CA SER A 114 -5.86 6.90 -4.02
C SER A 114 -6.79 6.34 -5.09
N PHE A 115 -6.94 7.07 -6.19
CA PHE A 115 -7.63 6.63 -7.39
C PHE A 115 -6.81 7.01 -8.61
N ASP A 116 -7.06 6.32 -9.71
CA ASP A 116 -6.45 6.66 -11.00
C ASP A 116 -6.69 8.13 -11.35
N LEU A 117 -5.62 8.79 -11.81
CA LEU A 117 -5.60 10.20 -12.20
C LEU A 117 -5.90 11.19 -11.06
N MET A 118 -5.98 10.73 -9.80
CA MET A 118 -6.15 11.60 -8.65
C MET A 118 -4.97 12.57 -8.50
N GLN A 119 -5.28 13.84 -8.25
CA GLN A 119 -4.31 14.89 -7.99
C GLN A 119 -4.63 15.58 -6.67
N VAL A 120 -3.59 15.79 -5.85
CA VAL A 120 -3.73 16.42 -4.55
C VAL A 120 -2.54 17.34 -4.33
N SER A 121 -2.81 18.57 -3.90
CA SER A 121 -1.77 19.51 -3.50
C SER A 121 -1.32 19.21 -2.07
N ILE A 122 -0.04 19.43 -1.75
CA ILE A 122 0.50 19.24 -0.38
C ILE A 122 -0.30 20.02 0.67
N GLY A 123 -0.74 21.25 0.34
CA GLY A 123 -1.57 22.07 1.22
C GLY A 123 -3.00 21.55 1.44
N GLU A 124 -3.42 20.49 0.74
CA GLU A 124 -4.78 19.94 0.79
C GLU A 124 -4.85 18.51 1.33
N LEU A 125 -3.72 17.91 1.73
CA LEU A 125 -3.65 16.54 2.22
C LEU A 125 -4.61 16.27 3.40
N TYR A 126 -4.84 17.27 4.25
CA TYR A 126 -5.79 17.20 5.37
C TYR A 126 -7.25 16.91 4.96
N LYS A 127 -7.59 17.06 3.67
CA LYS A 127 -8.92 16.76 3.14
C LYS A 127 -9.10 15.27 2.87
N LEU A 128 -8.02 14.52 2.62
CA LEU A 128 -8.10 13.13 2.18
C LEU A 128 -8.85 12.22 3.16
N PRO A 129 -8.57 12.25 4.48
CA PRO A 129 -9.30 11.41 5.42
C PRO A 129 -10.79 11.75 5.52
N LYS A 130 -11.14 13.02 5.28
CA LYS A 130 -12.53 13.48 5.32
C LYS A 130 -13.38 12.90 4.19
N PHE A 131 -12.76 12.50 3.08
CA PHE A 131 -13.48 11.91 1.95
C PHE A 131 -13.70 10.41 2.09
N VAL A 132 -12.95 9.70 2.95
CA VAL A 132 -13.04 8.24 3.10
C VAL A 132 -14.47 7.78 3.37
N LYS A 133 -15.20 8.44 4.27
CA LYS A 133 -16.60 8.09 4.56
C LYS A 133 -17.52 8.25 3.35
N ALA A 134 -17.34 9.32 2.57
CA ALA A 134 -18.12 9.55 1.36
C ALA A 134 -17.79 8.52 0.28
N LEU A 135 -16.51 8.17 0.13
CA LEU A 135 -16.04 7.13 -0.79
C LEU A 135 -16.60 5.76 -0.42
N LYS A 136 -16.58 5.38 0.87
CA LYS A 136 -17.18 4.13 1.35
C LYS A 136 -18.67 4.03 1.01
N VAL A 137 -19.41 5.14 1.03
CA VAL A 137 -20.83 5.16 0.62
C VAL A 137 -20.99 5.11 -0.90
N LEU A 138 -20.15 5.83 -1.64
CA LEU A 138 -20.23 5.89 -3.11
C LEU A 138 -19.89 4.54 -3.77
N TYR A 139 -18.96 3.81 -3.16
CA TYR A 139 -18.47 2.51 -3.62
C TYR A 139 -19.01 1.35 -2.77
N ALA A 140 -20.02 1.58 -1.93
CA ALA A 140 -20.78 0.49 -1.33
C ALA A 140 -21.53 -0.22 -2.47
N ASP A 141 -21.26 -1.50 -2.69
CA ASP A 141 -21.97 -2.30 -3.68
C ASP A 141 -23.48 -2.32 -3.35
N GLU A 142 -24.35 -2.16 -4.36
CA GLU A 142 -25.78 -2.50 -4.25
C GLU A 142 -26.02 -4.02 -4.06
N ASN A 143 -24.96 -4.83 -4.08
CA ASN A 143 -24.98 -6.30 -4.11
C ASN A 143 -24.43 -6.97 -2.82
N GLU A 144 -24.73 -6.44 -1.63
CA GLU A 144 -24.72 -7.27 -0.41
C GLU A 144 -25.82 -8.37 -0.43
N ALA A 145 -26.62 -8.47 -1.50
CA ALA A 145 -27.68 -9.46 -1.66
C ALA A 145 -27.32 -10.70 -2.50
N GLY A 146 -26.08 -10.87 -2.96
CA GLY A 146 -25.70 -12.14 -3.58
C GLY A 146 -24.37 -12.12 -4.31
N ILE A 147 -23.38 -12.79 -3.73
CA ILE A 147 -22.54 -13.78 -4.40
C ILE A 147 -22.24 -14.84 -3.33
N GLU A 148 -22.67 -16.06 -3.63
CA GLU A 148 -22.35 -17.28 -2.88
C GLU A 148 -20.84 -17.57 -2.96
N GLU A 149 -20.33 -18.23 -1.92
CA GLU A 149 -18.98 -18.79 -1.82
C GLU A 149 -18.59 -19.51 -3.12
N ASP A 150 -17.45 -19.13 -3.71
CA ASP A 150 -16.69 -20.04 -4.58
C ASP A 150 -15.21 -20.00 -4.18
N ASP A 151 -14.90 -20.76 -3.14
CA ASP A 151 -13.55 -20.98 -2.59
C ASP A 151 -12.64 -21.80 -3.54
N ASN A 152 -13.04 -22.08 -4.79
CA ASN A 152 -12.29 -22.95 -5.70
C ASN A 152 -11.33 -22.27 -6.69
N VAL A 153 -11.08 -20.95 -6.58
CA VAL A 153 -10.17 -20.25 -7.52
C VAL A 153 -8.71 -20.26 -7.04
N TYR A 154 -8.39 -20.88 -5.91
CA TYR A 154 -7.04 -20.83 -5.32
C TYR A 154 -6.02 -21.85 -5.85
N GLU A 155 -6.40 -22.82 -6.71
CA GLU A 155 -5.48 -23.88 -7.16
C GLU A 155 -4.81 -23.72 -8.54
N GLU A 156 -5.22 -22.80 -9.42
CA GLU A 156 -4.59 -22.69 -10.75
C GLU A 156 -3.55 -21.57 -10.84
N VAL A 157 -2.36 -21.77 -10.25
CA VAL A 157 -1.05 -21.45 -10.87
C VAL A 157 0.04 -22.28 -10.19
N TYR A 158 0.09 -23.58 -10.45
CA TYR A 158 1.30 -24.38 -10.28
C TYR A 158 1.64 -25.01 -11.63
N ILE A 159 2.61 -24.41 -12.32
CA ILE A 159 3.51 -25.19 -13.18
C ILE A 159 4.87 -25.05 -12.53
N GLU A 160 5.35 -26.19 -12.07
CA GLU A 160 6.72 -26.44 -11.64
C GLU A 160 7.67 -25.95 -12.75
N ASP A 161 8.57 -25.02 -12.44
CA ASP A 161 9.83 -24.96 -13.17
C ASP A 161 10.64 -26.17 -12.67
N GLU A 162 10.34 -27.35 -13.24
CA GLU A 162 11.19 -28.54 -13.12
C GLU A 162 12.61 -28.18 -13.59
N GLU A 163 13.57 -28.55 -12.75
CA GLU A 163 14.98 -28.65 -13.11
C GLU A 163 15.12 -29.53 -14.36
N ASP A 164 15.55 -28.96 -15.49
CA ASP A 164 16.07 -29.74 -16.60
C ASP A 164 17.60 -29.82 -16.49
N ASP A 165 18.04 -30.65 -15.54
CA ASP A 165 19.32 -31.35 -15.67
C ASP A 165 19.16 -32.37 -16.80
N ASN A 166 19.68 -32.05 -17.98
CA ASN A 166 19.98 -33.06 -19.00
C ASN A 166 21.36 -32.82 -19.62
N GLU A 167 22.31 -33.65 -19.17
CA GLU A 167 23.59 -33.91 -19.81
C GLU A 167 23.44 -34.38 -21.28
N ASN A 168 24.49 -34.07 -22.06
CA ASN A 168 24.95 -34.65 -23.32
C ASN A 168 24.62 -33.94 -24.65
N LYS A 169 25.51 -33.03 -25.05
CA LYS A 169 26.41 -33.24 -26.21
C LYS A 169 27.61 -32.30 -26.20
#